data_AF-A0A7G8EQL0-F1
#
_entry.id   AF-A0A7G8EQL0-F1
#
_cell.length_a   1.000
_cell.length_b   1.000
_cell.length_c   1.000
_cell.angle_alpha   90.00
_cell.angle_beta   90.00
_cell.angle_gamma   90.00
#
_symmetry.space_group_name_H-M   'P 1'
#
loop_
_entity.id
_entity.type
_entity.pdbx_description
1 polymer ?
#
loop_
_entity_poly.entity_id
_entity_poly.type
_entity_poly.pdbx_seq_one_letter_code
_entity_poly.pdbx_strand_id
1 'polypeptide(L)' 'MREPPGSFPQVFDNADSFAQAFDEAWFKLANQTSSLDQPREARLAAVLEAVADHPFRRSSPELAEQVAQFRLRLLGL' A
#
# COMPACT_ATOMS: atom_id res chain seq x y z
N MET A 1 -15.23 33.02 -7.09
CA MET A 1 -15.49 32.17 -5.90
C MET A 1 -14.24 31.35 -5.67
N ARG A 2 -13.64 31.41 -4.46
CA ARG A 2 -12.51 30.57 -4.07
C ARG A 2 -13.06 29.28 -3.50
N GLU A 3 -12.94 28.18 -4.23
CA GLU A 3 -13.05 26.85 -3.66
C GLU A 3 -11.65 26.50 -3.13
N PRO A 4 -11.46 26.18 -1.84
CA PRO A 4 -10.23 25.53 -1.43
C PRO A 4 -10.22 24.16 -2.11
N PRO A 5 -9.21 23.78 -2.92
CA PRO A 5 -9.12 22.39 -3.33
C PRO A 5 -8.96 21.59 -2.04
N GLY A 6 -9.98 20.80 -1.72
CA GLY A 6 -9.84 19.79 -0.70
C GLY A 6 -8.64 18.95 -1.09
N SER A 7 -7.53 19.08 -0.37
CA SER A 7 -6.42 18.14 -0.38
C SER A 7 -6.92 16.82 0.20
N PHE A 8 -7.84 16.17 -0.48
CA PHE A 8 -7.95 14.72 -0.37
C PHE A 8 -6.70 14.19 -1.07
N PRO A 9 -5.89 13.33 -0.43
CA PRO A 9 -4.80 12.67 -1.12
C PRO A 9 -5.41 12.01 -2.37
N GLN A 10 -5.10 12.55 -3.54
CA GLN A 10 -5.64 12.01 -4.79
C GLN A 10 -5.01 10.64 -4.95
N VAL A 11 -5.82 9.60 -4.77
CA VAL A 11 -5.42 8.22 -5.00
C VAL A 11 -5.61 7.97 -6.49
N PHE A 12 -4.51 7.77 -7.20
CA PHE A 12 -4.53 7.57 -8.65
C PHE A 12 -4.61 6.09 -8.99
N ASP A 13 -5.22 5.78 -10.13
CA ASP A 13 -5.22 4.43 -10.71
C ASP A 13 -3.90 4.17 -11.44
N ASN A 14 -2.79 4.14 -10.70
CA ASN A 14 -1.49 3.80 -11.23
C ASN A 14 -0.60 3.07 -10.20
N ALA A 15 0.46 2.45 -10.70
CA ALA A 15 1.38 1.66 -9.90
C ALA A 15 2.12 2.50 -8.84
N ASP A 16 2.48 3.74 -9.16
CA ASP A 16 3.18 4.65 -8.25
C ASP A 16 2.32 5.05 -7.06
N SER A 17 1.05 5.41 -7.29
CA SER A 17 0.09 5.71 -6.22
C SER A 17 -0.17 4.49 -5.36
N PHE A 18 -0.31 3.31 -5.97
CA PHE A 18 -0.47 2.06 -5.23
C PHE A 18 0.77 1.75 -4.38
N ALA A 19 1.96 1.92 -4.94
CA ALA A 19 3.21 1.72 -4.23
C ALA A 19 3.35 2.67 -3.04
N GLN A 20 2.98 3.93 -3.19
CA GLN A 20 2.99 4.90 -2.09
C GLN A 20 2.02 4.48 -0.96
N ALA A 21 0.81 4.06 -1.32
CA ALA A 21 -0.17 3.56 -0.34
C ALA A 21 0.31 2.27 0.35
N PHE A 22 0.97 1.37 -0.41
CA PHE A 22 1.57 0.14 0.12
C PHE A 22 2.68 0.46 1.12
N ASP A 23 3.63 1.31 0.76
CA ASP A 23 4.75 1.69 1.63
C ASP A 23 4.22 2.37 2.91
N GLU A 24 3.24 3.28 2.79
CA GLU A 24 2.62 3.93 3.95
C GLU A 24 1.95 2.92 4.90
N ALA A 25 1.17 1.99 4.35
CA ALA A 25 0.53 0.92 5.13
C ALA A 25 1.58 0.00 5.78
N TRP A 26 2.66 -0.32 5.07
CA TRP A 26 3.78 -1.10 5.58
C TRP A 26 4.48 -0.41 6.75
N PHE A 27 4.80 0.88 6.63
CA PHE A 27 5.42 1.65 7.72
C PHE A 27 4.47 1.77 8.92
N LYS A 28 3.18 2.02 8.69
CA LYS A 28 2.18 2.05 9.76
C LYS A 28 2.13 0.72 10.51
N LEU A 29 2.09 -0.39 9.78
CA LEU A 29 2.09 -1.73 10.36
C LEU A 29 3.41 -2.02 11.10
N ALA A 30 4.56 -1.68 10.51
CA ALA A 30 5.87 -1.89 11.11
C ALA A 30 6.08 -1.07 12.41
N ASN A 31 5.45 0.10 12.49
CA ASN A 31 5.48 0.95 13.69
C ASN A 31 4.53 0.48 14.80
N GLN A 32 3.65 -0.50 14.53
CA GLN A 32 2.85 -1.15 15.57
C GLN A 32 3.71 -2.20 16.30
N THR A 33 3.87 -2.04 17.61
CA THR A 33 4.69 -2.93 18.46
C THR A 33 4.36 -4.42 18.31
N SER A 34 3.08 -4.76 18.06
CA SER A 34 2.64 -6.15 17.85
C SER A 34 3.03 -6.74 16.49
N SER A 35 3.39 -5.92 15.51
CA SER A 35 3.75 -6.39 14.18
C SER A 35 5.20 -6.84 14.10
N LEU A 36 6.09 -6.38 15.00
CA LEU A 36 7.53 -6.71 14.98
C LEU A 36 7.83 -8.21 15.13
N ASP A 37 6.91 -8.99 15.71
CA ASP A 37 7.04 -10.43 15.87
C ASP A 37 6.38 -11.23 14.72
N GLN A 38 5.56 -10.58 13.88
CA GLN A 38 4.85 -11.29 12.82
C GLN A 38 5.78 -11.65 11.65
N PRO A 39 5.59 -12.83 11.03
CA PRO A 39 6.34 -13.20 9.83
C PRO A 39 6.02 -12.25 8.67
N ARG A 40 7.00 -12.05 7.78
CA ARG A 40 6.90 -11.14 6.63
C ARG A 40 5.63 -11.35 5.80
N GLU A 41 5.24 -12.61 5.61
CA GLU A 41 4.07 -13.01 4.81
C GLU A 41 2.75 -12.57 5.47
N ALA A 42 2.67 -12.64 6.80
CA ALA A 42 1.51 -12.14 7.55
C ALA A 42 1.40 -10.61 7.46
N ARG A 43 2.54 -9.90 7.55
CA ARG A 43 2.58 -8.45 7.36
C ARG A 43 2.17 -8.05 5.94
N LEU A 44 2.67 -8.76 4.94
CA LEU A 44 2.29 -8.54 3.55
C LEU A 44 0.78 -8.74 3.35
N ALA A 45 0.21 -9.82 3.87
CA ALA A 45 -1.23 -10.06 3.77
C ALA A 45 -2.04 -8.93 4.42
N ALA A 46 -1.64 -8.45 5.61
CA ALA A 46 -2.28 -7.35 6.29
C ALA A 46 -2.18 -6.02 5.51
N VAL A 47 -1.02 -5.73 4.92
CA VAL A 47 -0.83 -4.54 4.08
C VAL A 47 -1.65 -4.65 2.80
N LEU A 48 -1.68 -5.82 2.15
CA LEU A 48 -2.47 -6.06 0.95
C LEU A 48 -3.98 -5.92 1.19
N GLU A 49 -4.46 -6.33 2.37
CA GLU A 49 -5.83 -6.04 2.81
C GLU A 49 -6.05 -4.53 3.00
N ALA A 50 -5.12 -3.83 3.65
CA ALA A 50 -5.24 -2.39 3.88
C ALA A 50 -5.29 -1.59 2.56
N VAL A 51 -4.61 -2.05 1.51
CA VAL A 51 -4.64 -1.45 0.17
C VAL A 51 -5.61 -2.16 -0.80
N ALA A 52 -6.47 -3.06 -0.30
CA ALA A 52 -7.44 -3.79 -1.12
C ALA A 52 -8.39 -2.86 -1.88
N ASP A 53 -8.75 -1.72 -1.26
CA ASP A 53 -9.69 -0.75 -1.80
C ASP A 53 -9.07 0.19 -2.86
N HIS A 54 -7.75 0.12 -3.06
CA HIS A 54 -7.05 1.05 -3.95
C HIS A 54 -7.53 0.91 -5.41
N PRO A 55 -7.81 2.02 -6.13
CA PRO A 55 -8.34 2.00 -7.50
C PRO A 55 -7.49 1.16 -8.45
N PHE A 56 -6.16 1.34 -8.41
CA PHE A 56 -5.22 0.52 -9.19
C PHE A 56 -5.36 -0.99 -8.94
N ARG A 57 -5.65 -1.42 -7.70
CA ARG A 57 -5.84 -2.84 -7.38
C ARG A 57 -7.18 -3.38 -7.88
N ARG A 58 -8.23 -2.55 -7.90
CA ARG A 58 -9.52 -2.89 -8.49
C ARG A 58 -9.43 -2.97 -10.03
N SER A 59 -8.68 -2.06 -10.63
CA SER A 59 -8.50 -1.96 -12.08
C SER A 59 -7.52 -3.03 -12.61
N SER A 60 -6.43 -3.28 -11.89
CA SER A 60 -5.36 -4.21 -12.28
C SER A 60 -4.84 -5.02 -11.08
N PRO A 61 -5.61 -6.01 -10.58
CA PRO A 61 -5.24 -6.80 -9.41
C PRO A 61 -3.93 -7.58 -9.59
N GLU A 62 -3.72 -8.20 -10.75
CA GLU A 62 -2.49 -8.96 -11.06
C GLU A 62 -1.24 -8.07 -11.04
N LEU A 63 -1.35 -6.84 -11.54
CA LEU A 63 -0.24 -5.90 -11.57
C LEU A 63 0.00 -5.30 -10.17
N ALA A 64 -1.05 -5.03 -9.41
CA ALA A 64 -0.95 -4.61 -8.02
C ALA A 64 -0.25 -5.66 -7.14
N GLU A 65 -0.54 -6.95 -7.34
CA GLU A 65 0.21 -8.03 -6.67
C GLU A 65 1.69 -8.05 -7.06
N GLN A 66 2.01 -7.91 -8.34
CA GLN A 66 3.41 -7.82 -8.79
C GLN A 66 4.15 -6.63 -8.17
N VAL A 67 3.50 -5.47 -8.10
CA VAL A 67 4.07 -4.27 -7.45
C VAL A 67 4.30 -4.50 -5.96
N ALA A 68 3.35 -5.12 -5.25
CA ALA A 68 3.50 -5.45 -3.83
C ALA A 68 4.66 -6.43 -3.59
N GLN A 69 4.77 -7.48 -4.41
CA GLN A 69 5.88 -8.45 -4.34
C GLN A 69 7.23 -7.78 -4.64
N PHE A 70 7.26 -6.88 -5.63
CA PHE A 70 8.47 -6.12 -5.96
C PHE A 70 8.90 -5.19 -4.82
N ARG A 71 7.96 -4.48 -4.20
CA ARG A 71 8.22 -3.62 -3.03
C ARG A 71 8.76 -4.42 -1.85
N LEU A 72 8.19 -5.59 -1.58
CA LEU A 72 8.69 -6.49 -0.54
C LEU A 72 10.14 -6.91 -0.80
N ARG A 73 10.47 -7.26 -2.05
CA ARG A 73 11.85 -7.60 -2.44
C ARG A 73 12.81 -6.41 -2.31
N LEU A 74 12.37 -5.19 -2.64
CA LEU A 74 13.18 -3.98 -2.47
C LEU A 74 13.49 -3.66 -1.02
N LEU A 75 12.59 -3.97 -0.10
CA LEU A 75 12.80 -3.81 1.35
C LEU A 75 13.82 -4.81 1.92
N GLY A 76 14.30 -5.77 1.11
CA GLY A 76 15.35 -6.72 1.50
C GLY A 76 14.91 -7.71 2.57
N LEU A 77 13.61 -7.96 2.68
CA LEU A 77 12.96 -8.84 3.65
C LEU A 77 12.61 -10.22 3.08
#